data_AF-A0A3B8PYG6-F1
#
_entry.id   AF-A0A3B8PYG6-F1
#
_cell.length_a   1.000
_cell.length_b   1.000
_cell.length_c   1.000
_cell.angle_alpha   90.00
_cell.angle_beta   90.00
_cell.angle_gamma   90.00
#
_symmetry.space_group_name_H-M   'P 1'
#
loop_
_entity.id
_entity.type
_entity.pdbx_description
1 polymer ?
#
loop_
_entity_poly.entity_id
_entity_poly.type
_entity_poly.pdbx_seq_one_letter_code
_entity_poly.pdbx_strand_id
1 'polypeptide(L)'
;VAEAPVNWCPELGTVLANEEVMDGKSEVGGFPVIRKPMRQWMLRITAYAERLLADLETIEWSESLKEMQRNWIGRSEGAEVDF
;
A
#
# COMPACT_ATOMS: atom_id res chain seq x y z
N VAL A 1 13.18 10.58 -5.14
CA VAL A 1 12.38 10.31 -6.36
C VAL A 1 12.87 9.00 -6.95
N ALA A 2 12.00 7.99 -7.05
CA ALA A 2 12.32 6.69 -7.62
C ALA A 2 11.50 6.45 -8.89
N GLU A 3 12.03 5.69 -9.84
CA GLU A 3 11.28 5.21 -11.00
C GLU A 3 10.74 3.82 -10.66
N ALA A 4 9.42 3.70 -10.60
CA ALA A 4 8.73 2.48 -10.19
C ALA A 4 7.36 2.40 -10.88
N PRO A 5 6.78 1.20 -11.01
CA PRO A 5 5.42 1.06 -11.53
C PRO A 5 4.40 1.68 -10.56
N VAL A 6 3.81 2.81 -10.95
CA VAL A 6 2.75 3.50 -10.19
C VAL A 6 1.37 3.10 -10.69
N ASN A 7 0.36 3.24 -9.82
CA ASN A 7 -1.04 3.15 -10.20
C ASN A 7 -1.44 4.49 -10.85
N TRP A 8 -1.89 4.45 -12.10
CA TRP A 8 -2.31 5.62 -12.85
C TRP A 8 -3.78 5.48 -13.25
N CYS A 9 -4.59 6.50 -12.96
CA CYS A 9 -5.97 6.60 -13.40
C CYS A 9 -6.08 7.65 -14.52
N PRO A 10 -6.31 7.25 -15.79
CA PRO A 10 -6.42 8.18 -16.92
C PRO A 10 -7.57 9.19 -16.76
N GLU A 11 -8.70 8.76 -16.22
CA GLU A 11 -9.91 9.57 -16.07
C GLU A 11 -9.75 10.66 -15.02
N LEU A 12 -9.03 10.37 -13.93
CA LEU A 12 -8.70 11.36 -12.90
C LEU A 12 -7.45 12.18 -13.26
N GLY A 13 -6.63 11.70 -14.21
CA GLY A 13 -5.40 12.36 -14.63
C GLY A 13 -4.33 12.43 -13.53
N THR A 14 -4.34 11.49 -12.58
CA THR A 14 -3.39 11.46 -11.45
C THR A 14 -2.92 10.05 -11.12
N VAL A 15 -1.80 9.99 -10.40
CA VAL A 15 -1.33 8.78 -9.72
C VAL A 15 -2.15 8.52 -8.46
N LEU A 16 -2.29 7.25 -8.10
CA LEU A 16 -2.99 6.78 -6.92
C LEU A 16 -2.05 5.97 -6.02
N ALA A 17 -2.25 6.03 -4.71
CA ALA A 17 -1.66 5.11 -3.75
C ALA A 17 -2.23 3.69 -3.93
N ASN A 18 -1.65 2.68 -3.27
CA ASN A 18 -2.23 1.33 -3.33
C ASN A 18 -3.57 1.27 -2.58
N GLU A 19 -3.69 2.05 -1.51
CA GLU A 19 -4.87 2.18 -0.66
C GLU A 19 -6.07 2.78 -1.41
N GLU A 20 -5.84 3.56 -2.47
CA GLU A 20 -6.89 4.22 -3.27
C GLU A 20 -7.36 3.35 -4.45
N VAL A 21 -6.91 2.09 -4.54
CA VAL A 21 -7.25 1.16 -5.62
C VAL A 21 -8.02 -0.03 -5.06
N MET A 22 -9.29 -0.14 -5.47
CA MET A 22 -10.22 -1.20 -5.09
C MET A 22 -10.52 -2.07 -6.30
N ASP A 23 -10.18 -3.36 -6.25
CA ASP A 23 -10.39 -4.33 -7.35
C ASP A 23 -9.90 -3.83 -8.73
N GLY A 24 -8.74 -3.17 -8.74
CA GLY A 24 -8.13 -2.61 -9.95
C GLY A 24 -8.81 -1.34 -10.48
N LYS A 25 -9.68 -0.72 -9.69
CA LYS A 25 -10.37 0.53 -9.99
C LYS A 25 -10.05 1.61 -8.96
N SER A 26 -10.18 2.87 -9.34
CA SER A 26 -10.05 3.98 -8.40
C SER A 26 -11.19 3.95 -7.40
N GLU A 27 -10.88 4.12 -6.11
CA GLU A 27 -11.90 4.32 -5.06
C GLU A 27 -12.86 5.46 -5.43
N VAL A 28 -12.30 6.54 -5.97
CA VAL A 28 -13.06 7.67 -6.49
C VAL A 28 -13.50 7.38 -7.92
N GLY A 29 -14.81 7.20 -8.13
CA GLY A 29 -15.43 7.11 -9.47
C GLY A 29 -15.37 5.73 -10.14
N GLY A 30 -14.65 4.76 -9.58
CA GLY A 30 -14.64 3.38 -10.09
C GLY A 30 -13.98 3.22 -11.46
N PHE A 31 -13.03 4.09 -11.80
CA PHE A 31 -12.35 4.11 -13.10
C PHE A 31 -11.22 3.07 -13.15
N PRO A 32 -10.93 2.49 -14.31
CA PRO A 32 -9.86 1.50 -14.44
C PRO A 32 -8.49 2.09 -14.13
N VAL A 33 -7.69 1.36 -13.36
CA VAL A 33 -6.32 1.74 -12.99
C VAL A 33 -5.32 0.92 -13.79
N ILE A 34 -4.30 1.59 -14.35
CA ILE A 34 -3.21 0.95 -15.09
C ILE A 34 -1.87 1.11 -14.37
N ARG A 35 -0.98 0.12 -14.53
CA ARG A 35 0.40 0.21 -14.06
C ARG A 35 1.26 0.91 -15.10
N LYS A 36 1.95 1.99 -14.71
CA LYS A 36 2.85 2.73 -15.60
C LYS A 36 4.18 3.04 -14.90
N PRO A 37 5.34 2.85 -15.55
CA PRO A 37 6.60 3.35 -15.01
C PRO A 37 6.60 4.88 -15.02
N MET A 38 6.81 5.48 -13.86
CA MET A 38 6.85 6.93 -13.70
C MET A 38 7.77 7.30 -12.55
N ARG A 39 8.44 8.45 -12.65
CA ARG A 39 9.15 9.05 -11.52
C ARG A 39 8.14 9.67 -10.57
N GLN A 40 8.12 9.22 -9.32
CA GLN A 40 7.27 9.80 -8.29
C GLN A 40 7.97 9.95 -6.93
N TRP A 41 7.28 10.70 -6.07
CA TRP A 41 7.59 10.79 -4.65
C TRP A 41 6.99 9.59 -3.93
N MET A 42 7.81 8.90 -3.16
CA MET A 42 7.40 7.78 -2.33
C MET A 42 7.82 8.05 -0.91
N LEU A 43 6.88 7.95 0.02
CA LEU A 43 7.19 7.92 1.43
C LEU A 43 7.75 6.54 1.76
N ARG A 44 8.86 6.51 2.50
CA ARG A 44 9.49 5.25 2.95
C ARG A 44 8.76 4.67 4.15
N ILE A 45 7.45 4.44 4.00
CA ILE A 45 6.58 3.93 5.07
C ILE A 45 6.98 2.52 5.51
N THR A 46 7.53 1.71 4.61
CA THR A 46 8.03 0.36 4.91
C THR A 46 9.12 0.34 5.98
N ALA A 47 9.92 1.40 6.10
CA ALA A 47 10.91 1.53 7.18
C ALA A 47 10.28 1.60 8.58
N TYR A 48 8.98 1.86 8.66
CA TYR A 48 8.21 1.93 9.90
C TYR A 48 7.24 0.75 10.07
N ALA A 49 7.23 -0.24 9.18
CA ALA A 49 6.25 -1.33 9.20
C ALA A 49 6.20 -2.09 10.53
N GLU A 50 7.37 -2.43 11.10
CA GLU A 50 7.45 -3.15 12.38
C GLU A 50 6.89 -2.31 13.54
N ARG A 51 7.20 -1.00 13.55
CA ARG A 51 6.66 -0.09 14.57
C ARG A 51 5.14 0.07 14.40
N LEU A 52 4.66 0.24 13.17
CA LEU A 52 3.23 0.34 12.89
C LEU A 52 2.48 -0.91 13.36
N LEU A 53 3.06 -2.10 13.23
CA LEU A 53 2.48 -3.33 13.76
C LEU A 53 2.50 -3.39 15.28
N ALA A 54 3.65 -3.13 15.90
CA ALA A 54 3.80 -3.20 17.34
C ALA A 54 2.89 -2.19 18.07
N ASP A 55 2.76 -0.98 17.52
CA ASP A 55 1.98 0.08 18.13
C ASP A 55 0.46 -0.20 18.08
N LEU A 56 -0.04 -1.11 17.22
CA LEU A 56 -1.46 -1.54 17.22
C LEU A 56 -1.90 -2.16 18.55
N GLU A 57 -0.96 -2.73 19.31
CA GLU A 57 -1.24 -3.32 20.63
C GLU A 57 -1.41 -2.26 21.72
N THR A 58 -0.97 -1.02 21.45
CA THR A 58 -0.99 0.09 22.42
C THR A 58 -2.24 0.98 22.30
N ILE A 59 -3.04 0.79 21.26
CA ILE A 59 -4.20 1.63 20.94
C ILE A 59 -5.53 0.91 21.17
N GLU A 60 -6.51 1.63 21.69
CA GLU A 60 -7.87 1.11 21.92
C GLU A 60 -8.74 1.25 20.67
N TRP A 61 -8.53 0.37 19.69
CA TRP A 61 -9.37 0.21 18.51
C TRP A 61 -10.12 -1.12 18.53
N SER A 62 -11.17 -1.25 17.72
CA SER A 62 -11.83 -2.54 17.53
C SER A 62 -10.85 -3.57 16.95
N GLU A 63 -10.98 -4.82 17.39
CA GLU A 63 -10.09 -5.88 16.89
C GLU A 63 -10.21 -6.07 15.37
N SER A 64 -11.40 -5.88 14.80
CA SER A 64 -11.60 -5.90 13.34
C SER A 64 -10.76 -4.86 12.59
N LEU A 65 -10.57 -3.67 13.16
CA LEU A 65 -9.79 -2.61 12.53
C LEU A 65 -8.29 -2.91 12.65
N LYS A 66 -7.86 -3.40 13.82
CA LYS A 66 -6.47 -3.86 14.02
C LYS A 66 -6.13 -5.01 13.08
N GLU A 67 -7.01 -5.99 12.92
CA GLU A 67 -6.84 -7.09 11.98
C GLU A 67 -6.71 -6.61 10.53
N MET A 68 -7.54 -5.67 10.09
CA MET A 68 -7.43 -5.07 8.76
C MET A 68 -6.04 -4.45 8.53
N GLN A 69 -5.51 -3.71 9.51
CA GLN A 69 -4.18 -3.11 9.42
C GLN A 69 -3.06 -4.14 9.44
N ARG A 70 -3.14 -5.18 10.28
CA ARG A 70 -2.17 -6.28 10.30
C ARG A 70 -2.13 -6.99 8.95
N ASN A 71 -3.28 -7.26 8.37
CA ASN A 71 -3.41 -7.89 7.04
C ASN A 71 -2.89 -6.99 5.93
N TRP A 72 -3.12 -5.68 6.00
CA TRP A 72 -2.59 -4.70 5.04
C TRP A 72 -1.06 -4.61 5.08
N ILE A 73 -0.46 -4.56 6.28
CA ILE A 73 1.00 -4.52 6.44
C ILE A 73 1.64 -5.85 6.02
N GLY A 74 0.99 -6.98 6.31
CA GLY A 74 1.31 -8.28 5.71
C GLY A 74 2.71 -8.83 6.04
N ARG A 75 3.17 -8.67 7.29
CA ARG A 75 4.47 -9.22 7.70
C ARG A 75 4.51 -10.73 7.52
N SER A 76 5.54 -11.22 6.86
CA SER A 76 5.84 -12.64 6.69
C SER A 76 7.31 -12.91 7.03
N GLU A 77 7.60 -14.10 7.53
CA GLU A 77 8.96 -14.58 7.81
C GLU A 77 9.34 -15.62 6.75
N GLY A 78 10.54 -15.49 6.21
CA GLY A 78 11.05 -16.35 5.14
C GLY A 78 12.57 -16.44 5.14
N ALA A 79 13.13 -17.14 4.16
CA ALA A 79 14.56 -17.28 3.96
C ALA A 79 14.90 -17.08 2.47
N GLU A 80 16.09 -16.55 2.20
CA GLU A 80 16.64 -16.40 0.86
C GLU A 80 17.67 -17.50 0.61
N VAL A 81 17.62 -18.11 -0.59
CA VAL A 81 18.53 -19.19 -1.00
C VAL A 81 19.05 -18.86 -2.39
N ASP A 82 20.38 -18.76 -2.50
CA ASP A 82 21.07 -18.59 -3.78
C ASP A 82 21.37 -19.95 -4.42
N PHE A 83 20.96 -20.13 -5.68
CA PHE A 83 21.14 -21.35 -6.46
C PHE A 83 22.23 -21.22 -7.52
#